data_AF-A0A919RNW1-F1
#
_entry.id   AF-A0A919RNW1-F1
#
_cell.length_a   1.000
_cell.length_b   1.000
_cell.length_c   1.000
_cell.angle_alpha   90.00
_cell.angle_beta   90.00
_cell.angle_gamma   90.00
#
_symmetry.space_group_name_H-M   'P 1'
#
loop_
_entity.id
_entity.type
_entity.pdbx_description
1 polymer ?
#
loop_
_entity_poly.entity_id
_entity_poly.type
_entity_poly.pdbx_seq_one_letter_code
_entity_poly.pdbx_strand_id
1 'polypeptide(L)'
;MGNYAYGRYLSCVAIAWALAGLAVLARRGRRTIAAGAGGALALLAGTGAVAALYAGDRLRRYNFIAFDFPETSFLTGRYDALDMAGASAAAAGLLLCFVLAAGALAHLHRLRVTLVAAAVMAVNVLFTVVVAQQSSVPSGGGGIPPLQRGGVALDREVDWTVRLWMTYRIPWTRIERFDAGGAAVPPGTCTVVVPLPEGVRPADTWQARPEGWAPVGSGGPPRGWVAWSAPSCLKGDG
;
A
#
# COMPACT_ATOMS: atom_id res chain seq x y z
N MET A 1 -1.79 -4.67 11.64
CA MET A 1 -2.68 -3.74 12.37
C MET A 1 -4.01 -3.60 11.62
N GLY A 2 -4.50 -4.71 11.05
CA GLY A 2 -5.46 -4.65 9.97
C GLY A 2 -6.92 -4.47 10.37
N ASN A 3 -7.26 -4.62 11.65
CA ASN A 3 -8.65 -4.62 12.07
C ASN A 3 -8.96 -3.69 13.26
N TYR A 4 -7.94 -3.18 13.98
CA TYR A 4 -8.14 -2.39 15.20
C TYR A 4 -7.91 -0.89 15.04
N ALA A 5 -7.13 -0.49 14.02
CA ALA A 5 -6.89 0.90 13.64
C ALA A 5 -6.87 0.99 12.12
N TYR A 6 -7.86 0.37 11.46
CA TYR A 6 -7.82 0.24 10.00
C TYR A 6 -8.28 1.52 9.33
N GLY A 7 -7.30 2.31 8.89
CA GLY A 7 -7.51 3.57 8.20
C GLY A 7 -8.43 3.46 7.00
N ARG A 8 -8.46 2.30 6.31
CA ARG A 8 -9.22 2.12 5.05
C ARG A 8 -10.71 2.47 5.14
N TYR A 9 -11.37 2.19 6.27
CA TYR A 9 -12.77 2.57 6.48
C TYR A 9 -12.93 4.05 6.84
N LEU A 10 -11.96 4.61 7.56
CA LEU A 10 -11.92 6.03 7.89
C LEU A 10 -11.47 6.91 6.71
N SER A 11 -10.77 6.37 5.72
CA SER A 11 -10.31 7.11 4.54
C SER A 11 -11.48 7.76 3.79
N CYS A 12 -12.65 7.10 3.75
CA CYS A 12 -13.84 7.64 3.13
C CYS A 12 -14.37 8.90 3.84
N VAL A 13 -14.33 8.92 5.18
CA VAL A 13 -14.76 10.10 5.96
C VAL A 13 -13.65 11.14 6.09
N ALA A 14 -12.37 10.75 6.00
CA ALA A 14 -11.23 11.65 6.08
C ALA A 14 -11.30 12.74 5.00
N ILE A 15 -11.70 12.40 3.78
CA ILE A 15 -11.90 13.36 2.70
C ILE A 15 -13.00 14.38 3.06
N ALA A 16 -14.14 13.92 3.56
CA ALA A 16 -15.23 14.79 3.96
C ALA A 16 -14.81 15.76 5.09
N TRP A 17 -14.11 15.26 6.11
CA TRP A 17 -13.58 16.07 7.20
C TRP A 17 -12.51 17.06 6.74
N ALA A 18 -11.61 16.65 5.84
CA ALA A 18 -10.61 17.53 5.26
C ALA A 18 -11.28 18.68 4.47
N LEU A 19 -12.26 18.38 3.61
CA LEU A 19 -13.00 19.39 2.86
C LEU A 19 -13.76 20.35 3.78
N ALA A 20 -14.38 19.84 4.86
CA ALA A 20 -15.02 20.67 5.86
C ALA A 20 -14.02 21.62 6.56
N GLY A 21 -12.86 21.11 6.96
CA GLY A 21 -11.77 21.90 7.54
C GLY A 21 -11.27 22.99 6.58
N LEU A 22 -11.09 22.66 5.31
CA LEU A 22 -10.70 23.62 4.27
C LEU A 22 -11.77 24.69 4.06
N ALA A 23 -13.05 24.34 4.07
CA ALA A 23 -14.13 25.31 3.99
C ALA A 23 -14.12 26.26 5.20
N VAL A 24 -13.83 25.77 6.40
CA VAL A 24 -13.69 26.60 7.60
C VAL A 24 -12.49 27.55 7.46
N LEU A 25 -11.32 27.03 7.07
CA LEU A 25 -10.11 27.84 6.84
C LEU A 25 -10.33 28.89 5.76
N ALA A 26 -11.05 28.55 4.69
CA ALA A 26 -11.31 29.42 3.55
C ALA A 26 -12.36 30.49 3.85
N ARG A 27 -13.37 30.22 4.70
CA ARG A 27 -14.57 31.08 4.82
C ARG A 27 -14.80 31.70 6.19
N ARG A 28 -14.15 31.22 7.26
CA ARG A 28 -14.44 31.66 8.64
C ARG A 28 -13.38 32.60 9.20
N GLY A 29 -13.71 33.25 10.31
CA GLY A 29 -12.82 34.16 11.05
C GLY A 29 -11.87 33.43 12.00
N ARG A 30 -10.85 34.13 12.49
CA ARG A 30 -9.75 33.58 13.30
C ARG A 30 -10.24 32.79 14.53
N ARG A 31 -11.28 33.27 15.23
CA ARG A 31 -11.86 32.59 16.40
C ARG A 31 -12.44 31.23 16.05
N THR A 32 -13.24 31.15 14.98
CA THR A 32 -13.83 29.87 14.52
C THR A 32 -12.77 28.90 14.04
N ILE A 33 -11.76 29.40 13.33
CA ILE A 33 -10.61 28.60 12.88
C ILE A 33 -9.87 28.02 14.10
N ALA A 34 -9.56 28.85 15.10
CA ALA A 34 -8.87 28.41 16.31
C ALA A 34 -9.69 27.41 17.12
N ALA A 35 -11.00 27.64 17.29
CA ALA A 35 -11.90 26.71 17.98
C ALA A 35 -12.00 25.38 17.23
N GLY A 36 -12.14 25.40 15.90
CA GLY A 36 -12.15 24.19 15.07
C GLY A 36 -10.84 23.40 15.17
N ALA A 37 -9.70 24.10 15.13
CA ALA A 37 -8.39 23.47 15.30
C ALA A 37 -8.23 22.85 16.70
N GLY A 38 -8.66 23.55 17.75
CA GLY A 38 -8.68 23.01 19.11
C GLY A 38 -9.56 21.77 19.24
N GLY A 39 -10.75 21.77 18.63
CA GLY A 39 -11.63 20.60 18.57
C GLY A 39 -11.00 19.42 17.82
N ALA A 40 -10.35 19.68 16.69
CA ALA A 40 -9.64 18.64 15.94
C ALA A 40 -8.48 18.02 16.74
N LEU A 41 -7.69 18.85 17.44
CA LEU A 41 -6.61 18.38 18.32
C LEU A 41 -7.14 17.58 19.51
N ALA A 42 -8.25 18.01 20.11
CA ALA A 42 -8.90 17.28 21.19
C ALA A 42 -9.42 15.91 20.73
N LEU A 43 -10.04 15.84 19.54
CA LEU A 43 -10.48 14.58 18.93
C LEU A 43 -9.28 13.67 18.61
N LEU A 44 -8.22 14.21 18.04
CA LEU A 44 -6.98 13.46 17.76
C LEU A 44 -6.40 12.86 19.05
N ALA A 45 -6.23 13.69 20.09
CA ALA A 45 -5.71 13.24 21.38
C ALA A 45 -6.63 12.21 22.05
N GLY A 46 -7.95 12.45 22.05
CA GLY A 46 -8.94 11.57 22.65
C GLY A 46 -8.99 10.19 21.98
N THR A 47 -9.08 10.16 20.65
CA THR A 47 -9.06 8.91 19.87
C THR A 47 -7.73 8.19 19.98
N GLY A 48 -6.61 8.91 19.98
CA GLY A 48 -5.27 8.35 20.21
C GLY A 48 -5.15 7.72 21.60
N ALA A 49 -5.65 8.38 22.64
CA ALA A 49 -5.68 7.84 24.00
C ALA A 49 -6.55 6.58 24.09
N VAL A 50 -7.75 6.60 23.53
CA VAL A 50 -8.65 5.42 23.50
C VAL A 50 -7.97 4.25 22.77
N ALA A 51 -7.35 4.50 21.62
CA ALA A 51 -6.63 3.47 20.86
C ALA A 51 -5.44 2.91 21.65
N ALA A 52 -4.67 3.77 22.31
CA ALA A 52 -3.53 3.37 23.15
C ALA A 52 -3.98 2.50 24.34
N LEU A 53 -5.06 2.89 25.02
CA LEU A 53 -5.63 2.15 26.14
C LEU A 53 -6.23 0.81 25.71
N TYR A 54 -6.98 0.80 24.61
CA TYR A 54 -7.63 -0.41 24.09
C TYR A 54 -6.62 -1.43 23.57
N ALA A 55 -5.60 -0.98 22.84
CA ALA A 55 -4.62 -1.88 22.25
C ALA A 55 -3.51 -2.30 23.23
N GLY A 56 -3.18 -1.46 24.23
CA GLY A 56 -2.17 -1.76 25.25
C GLY A 56 -0.86 -2.28 24.65
N ASP A 57 -0.32 -3.36 25.24
CA ASP A 57 0.93 -3.99 24.77
C ASP A 57 0.85 -4.67 23.40
N ARG A 58 -0.35 -4.80 22.81
CA ARG A 58 -0.49 -5.34 21.45
C ARG A 58 0.05 -4.38 20.40
N LEU A 59 0.17 -3.08 20.72
CA LEU A 59 0.82 -2.08 19.85
C LEU A 59 2.30 -2.41 19.57
N ARG A 60 3.00 -3.02 20.53
CA ARG A 60 4.45 -3.27 20.45
C ARG A 60 4.83 -4.63 19.86
N ARG A 61 3.88 -5.56 19.75
CA ARG A 61 4.15 -6.97 19.36
C ARG A 61 3.66 -7.35 17.96
N TYR A 62 3.09 -6.40 17.21
CA TYR A 62 2.46 -6.70 15.93
C TYR A 62 3.37 -6.32 14.75
N ASN A 63 3.29 -7.08 13.65
CA ASN A 63 4.03 -6.77 12.42
C ASN A 63 3.49 -5.51 11.75
N PHE A 64 4.38 -4.53 11.59
CA PHE A 64 4.13 -3.32 10.81
C PHE A 64 4.23 -3.64 9.32
N ILE A 65 3.26 -3.17 8.55
CA ILE A 65 3.25 -3.26 7.09
C ILE A 65 3.02 -1.83 6.60
N ALA A 66 4.04 -1.20 6.01
CA ALA A 66 3.97 0.20 5.58
C ALA A 66 2.79 0.49 4.63
N PHE A 67 2.43 -0.50 3.80
CA PHE A 67 1.28 -0.42 2.89
C PHE A 67 -0.07 -0.13 3.59
N ASP A 68 -0.23 -0.54 4.86
CA ASP A 68 -1.47 -0.29 5.60
C ASP A 68 -1.56 1.14 6.16
N PHE A 69 -0.44 1.89 6.19
CA PHE A 69 -0.36 3.22 6.82
C PHE A 69 0.50 4.24 6.03
N PRO A 70 0.28 4.40 4.71
CA PRO A 70 1.14 5.22 3.87
C PRO A 70 1.18 6.68 4.32
N GLU A 71 0.09 7.21 4.86
CA GLU A 71 0.01 8.60 5.38
C GLU A 71 0.91 8.79 6.61
N THR A 72 0.93 7.82 7.53
CA THR A 72 1.76 7.93 8.74
C THR A 72 3.23 7.77 8.41
N SER A 73 3.57 6.87 7.48
CA SER A 73 4.94 6.70 7.01
C SER A 73 5.43 7.92 6.23
N PHE A 74 4.55 8.54 5.44
CA PHE A 74 4.86 9.81 4.78
C PHE A 74 5.13 10.94 5.78
N LEU A 75 4.25 11.11 6.77
CA LEU A 75 4.37 12.20 7.76
C LEU A 75 5.59 12.07 8.67
N THR A 76 6.03 10.84 8.94
CA THR A 76 7.15 10.57 9.86
C THR A 76 8.46 10.25 9.16
N GLY A 77 8.41 9.92 7.87
CA GLY A 77 9.53 9.36 7.11
C GLY A 77 9.89 7.93 7.51
N ARG A 78 9.10 7.25 8.35
CA ARG A 78 9.39 5.88 8.84
C ARG A 78 8.56 4.84 8.11
N TYR A 79 9.24 3.95 7.39
CA TYR A 79 8.66 2.88 6.57
C TYR A 79 8.90 1.47 7.13
N ASP A 80 9.58 1.40 8.28
CA ASP A 80 9.93 0.18 9.00
C ASP A 80 9.14 0.03 10.32
N ALA A 81 8.58 1.12 10.83
CA ALA A 81 7.89 1.15 12.12
C ALA A 81 6.68 2.10 12.11
N LEU A 82 5.71 1.80 12.98
CA LEU A 82 4.55 2.65 13.22
C LEU A 82 4.87 3.72 14.29
N ASP A 83 5.04 4.97 13.88
CA ASP A 83 5.24 6.10 14.80
C ASP A 83 3.97 6.99 14.86
N MET A 84 3.02 6.57 15.71
CA MET A 84 1.76 7.29 15.90
C MET A 84 1.95 8.67 16.55
N ALA A 85 2.93 8.81 17.44
CA ALA A 85 3.19 10.06 18.13
C ALA A 85 3.80 11.09 17.17
N GLY A 86 4.81 10.67 16.41
CA GLY A 86 5.41 11.47 15.35
C GLY A 86 4.40 11.88 14.28
N ALA A 87 3.55 10.95 13.82
CA ALA A 87 2.51 11.25 12.84
C ALA A 87 1.48 12.26 13.36
N SER A 88 1.06 12.10 14.62
CA SER A 88 0.13 13.03 15.28
C SER A 88 0.74 14.42 15.46
N ALA A 89 2.03 14.48 15.83
CA ALA A 89 2.76 15.74 15.96
C ALA A 89 2.92 16.45 14.61
N ALA A 90 3.27 15.71 13.55
CA ALA A 90 3.38 16.24 12.19
C ALA A 90 2.03 16.77 11.69
N ALA A 91 0.94 16.03 11.91
CA ALA A 91 -0.41 16.46 11.56
C ALA A 91 -0.83 17.73 12.33
N ALA A 92 -0.54 17.80 13.64
CA ALA A 92 -0.79 18.98 14.46
C ALA A 92 0.03 20.19 13.99
N GLY A 93 1.29 19.99 13.62
CA GLY A 93 2.16 21.02 13.05
C GLY A 93 1.63 21.57 11.73
N LEU A 94 1.20 20.69 10.81
CA LEU A 94 0.57 21.10 9.56
C LEU A 94 -0.71 21.90 9.80
N LEU A 95 -1.58 21.43 10.70
CA LEU A 95 -2.80 22.16 11.09
C LEU A 95 -2.48 23.55 11.64
N LEU A 96 -1.48 23.66 12.51
CA LEU A 96 -1.03 24.95 13.05
C LEU A 96 -0.54 25.89 11.93
N CYS A 97 0.27 25.39 11.00
CA CYS A 97 0.71 26.17 9.84
C CYS A 97 -0.48 26.70 9.01
N PHE A 98 -1.49 25.86 8.74
CA PHE A 98 -2.69 26.29 8.03
C PHE A 98 -3.49 27.34 8.80
N VAL A 99 -3.64 27.18 10.11
CA VAL A 99 -4.34 28.14 10.99
C VAL A 99 -3.60 29.49 11.01
N LEU A 100 -2.28 29.47 11.14
CA LEU A 100 -1.45 30.68 11.16
C LEU A 100 -1.50 31.40 9.80
N ALA A 101 -1.35 30.67 8.69
CA ALA A 101 -1.45 31.22 7.34
C ALA A 101 -2.84 31.83 7.08
N ALA A 102 -3.92 31.10 7.43
CA ALA A 102 -5.29 31.60 7.29
C ALA A 102 -5.58 32.83 8.17
N GLY A 103 -4.91 32.92 9.33
CA GLY A 103 -4.99 34.06 10.23
C GLY A 103 -4.22 35.28 9.75
N ALA A 104 -3.02 35.09 9.20
CA ALA A 104 -2.20 36.16 8.62
C ALA A 104 -2.87 36.78 7.38
N LEU A 105 -3.53 35.94 6.56
CA LEU A 105 -4.20 36.33 5.33
C LEU A 105 -5.70 36.66 5.53
N ALA A 106 -6.13 36.93 6.76
CA ALA A 106 -7.55 37.11 7.07
C ALA A 106 -8.21 38.26 6.27
N HIS A 107 -7.45 39.29 5.91
CA HIS A 107 -7.90 40.44 5.13
C HIS A 107 -7.82 40.24 3.61
N LEU A 108 -7.12 39.20 3.13
CA LEU A 108 -6.90 38.91 1.71
C LEU A 108 -7.64 37.63 1.31
N HIS A 109 -8.98 37.65 1.36
CA HIS A 109 -9.79 36.45 1.20
C HIS A 109 -9.46 35.63 -0.07
N ARG A 110 -9.29 36.27 -1.22
CA ARG A 110 -8.93 35.58 -2.47
C ARG A 110 -7.56 34.90 -2.38
N LEU A 111 -6.55 35.59 -1.86
CA LEU A 111 -5.20 35.06 -1.67
C LEU A 111 -5.19 33.93 -0.64
N ARG A 112 -6.00 34.04 0.41
CA ARG A 112 -6.16 32.98 1.41
C ARG A 112 -6.69 31.69 0.78
N VAL A 113 -7.74 31.79 -0.03
CA VAL A 113 -8.34 30.61 -0.69
C VAL A 113 -7.35 29.98 -1.66
N THR A 114 -6.69 30.77 -2.51
CA THR A 114 -5.71 30.23 -3.47
C THR A 114 -4.51 29.60 -2.78
N LEU A 115 -3.97 30.21 -1.72
CA LEU A 115 -2.81 29.67 -1.01
C LEU A 115 -3.14 28.40 -0.23
N VAL A 116 -4.31 28.33 0.41
CA VAL A 116 -4.79 27.10 1.07
C VAL A 116 -4.97 25.98 0.03
N ALA A 117 -5.62 26.26 -1.09
CA ALA A 117 -5.80 25.27 -2.16
C ALA A 117 -4.46 24.79 -2.74
N ALA A 118 -3.54 25.71 -3.02
CA ALA A 118 -2.21 25.40 -3.55
C ALA A 118 -1.39 24.55 -2.55
N ALA A 119 -1.43 24.87 -1.26
CA ALA A 119 -0.74 24.11 -0.22
C ALA A 119 -1.30 22.69 -0.08
N VAL A 120 -2.63 22.52 -0.11
CA VAL A 120 -3.25 21.19 -0.11
C VAL A 120 -2.85 20.39 -1.34
N MET A 121 -2.90 21.01 -2.52
CA MET A 121 -2.48 20.37 -3.77
C MET A 121 -1.01 19.95 -3.70
N ALA A 122 -0.12 20.82 -3.21
CA ALA A 122 1.30 20.53 -3.07
C ALA A 122 1.55 19.33 -2.13
N VAL A 123 0.86 19.27 -0.98
CA VAL A 123 0.98 18.13 -0.05
C VAL A 123 0.49 16.83 -0.70
N ASN A 124 -0.64 16.85 -1.42
CA ASN A 124 -1.17 15.65 -2.08
C ASN A 124 -0.29 15.18 -3.25
N VAL A 125 0.26 16.11 -4.03
CA VAL A 125 1.21 15.78 -5.11
C VAL A 125 2.48 15.19 -4.51
N LEU A 126 3.05 15.81 -3.48
CA LEU A 126 4.24 15.32 -2.79
C LEU A 126 4.01 13.93 -2.20
N PHE A 127 2.88 13.72 -1.53
CA PHE A 127 2.47 12.41 -1.02
C PHE A 127 2.44 11.36 -2.13
N THR A 128 1.78 11.68 -3.25
CA THR A 128 1.65 10.78 -4.40
C THR A 128 3.03 10.41 -4.99
N VAL A 129 3.90 11.40 -5.17
CA VAL A 129 5.25 11.18 -5.73
C VAL A 129 6.10 10.31 -4.80
N VAL A 130 6.14 10.63 -3.50
CA VAL A 130 6.95 9.90 -2.52
C VAL A 130 6.46 8.46 -2.38
N VAL A 131 5.15 8.26 -2.26
CA VAL A 131 4.55 6.92 -2.15
C VAL A 131 4.76 6.11 -3.44
N ALA A 132 4.65 6.73 -4.62
CA ALA A 132 4.91 6.05 -5.89
C ALA A 132 6.37 5.61 -6.03
N GLN A 133 7.33 6.46 -5.62
CA GLN A 133 8.76 6.12 -5.63
C GLN A 133 9.08 4.93 -4.71
N GLN A 134 8.41 4.85 -3.56
CA GLN A 134 8.63 3.75 -2.61
C GLN A 134 7.85 2.48 -2.94
N SER A 135 6.76 2.62 -3.70
CA SER A 135 6.00 1.49 -4.24
C SER A 135 6.69 0.88 -5.47
N SER A 136 7.73 1.54 -6.00
CA SER A 136 8.53 1.02 -7.10
C SER A 136 9.33 -0.17 -6.60
N VAL A 137 8.84 -1.38 -6.89
CA VAL A 137 9.53 -2.61 -6.51
C VAL A 137 10.90 -2.60 -7.20
N PRO A 138 12.02 -2.70 -6.47
CA PRO A 138 13.33 -2.75 -7.11
C PRO A 138 13.35 -3.84 -8.17
N SER A 139 13.68 -3.45 -9.40
CA SER A 139 14.00 -4.37 -10.48
C SER A 139 15.14 -5.27 -9.98
N GLY A 140 14.83 -6.51 -9.62
CA GLY A 140 15.80 -7.49 -9.14
C GLY A 140 15.72 -7.90 -7.66
N GLY A 141 14.95 -7.20 -6.80
CA GLY A 141 14.89 -7.54 -5.36
C GLY A 141 13.66 -8.35 -4.92
N GLY A 142 12.56 -8.30 -5.69
CA GLY A 142 11.24 -8.82 -5.30
C GLY A 142 10.93 -10.26 -5.72
N GLY A 143 11.93 -11.06 -6.05
CA GLY A 143 11.79 -12.50 -6.29
C GLY A 143 11.24 -12.91 -7.66
N ILE A 144 10.20 -12.28 -8.21
CA ILE A 144 9.50 -12.83 -9.38
C ILE A 144 10.32 -12.58 -10.67
N PRO A 145 10.69 -13.61 -11.46
CA PRO A 145 11.46 -13.46 -12.70
C PRO A 145 10.65 -12.68 -13.75
N PRO A 146 11.31 -12.12 -14.77
CA PRO A 146 10.60 -11.61 -15.94
C PRO A 146 9.69 -12.71 -16.50
N LEU A 147 8.38 -12.47 -16.45
CA LEU A 147 7.39 -13.40 -16.96
C LEU A 147 7.17 -13.15 -18.45
N GLN A 148 7.05 -14.23 -19.21
CA GLN A 148 6.78 -14.17 -20.63
C GLN A 148 5.38 -13.61 -20.89
N ARG A 149 5.19 -12.85 -21.98
CA ARG A 149 3.85 -12.37 -22.36
C ARG A 149 2.97 -13.56 -22.75
N GLY A 150 1.84 -13.71 -22.07
CA GLY A 150 0.89 -14.81 -22.26
C GLY A 150 -0.05 -14.96 -21.06
N GLY A 151 -0.83 -16.04 -21.04
CA GLY A 151 -1.65 -16.40 -19.87
C GLY A 151 -0.77 -16.77 -18.67
N VAL A 152 -1.20 -16.40 -17.46
CA VAL A 152 -0.51 -16.75 -16.21
C VAL A 152 -1.49 -17.48 -15.31
N ALA A 153 -1.08 -18.64 -14.80
CA ALA A 153 -1.87 -19.41 -13.86
C ALA A 153 -1.12 -19.58 -12.52
N LEU A 154 -1.84 -19.45 -11.41
CA LEU A 154 -1.32 -19.63 -10.06
C LEU A 154 -1.97 -20.86 -9.43
N ASP A 155 -1.14 -21.71 -8.83
CA ASP A 155 -1.63 -22.82 -8.05
C ASP A 155 -2.40 -22.29 -6.82
N ARG A 156 -3.42 -23.04 -6.39
CA ARG A 156 -4.30 -22.63 -5.28
C ARG A 156 -3.56 -22.52 -3.95
N GLU A 157 -2.53 -23.31 -3.76
CA GLU A 157 -1.70 -23.37 -2.55
C GLU A 157 -0.59 -22.32 -2.54
N VAL A 158 -0.43 -21.54 -3.63
CA VAL A 158 0.48 -20.39 -3.62
C VAL A 158 0.04 -19.38 -2.56
N ASP A 159 1.01 -18.94 -1.75
CA ASP A 159 0.77 -17.99 -0.67
C ASP A 159 0.05 -16.73 -1.17
N TRP A 160 -0.89 -16.22 -0.37
CA TRP A 160 -1.67 -15.04 -0.72
C TRP A 160 -0.79 -13.81 -1.01
N THR A 161 0.37 -13.70 -0.34
CA THR A 161 1.32 -12.61 -0.55
C THR A 161 1.84 -12.68 -1.97
N VAL A 162 2.32 -13.84 -2.42
CA VAL A 162 2.81 -14.07 -3.80
C VAL A 162 1.70 -13.75 -4.80
N ARG A 163 0.46 -14.20 -4.55
CA ARG A 163 -0.69 -13.87 -5.41
C ARG A 163 -0.94 -12.37 -5.51
N LEU A 164 -0.82 -11.64 -4.40
CA LEU A 164 -0.97 -10.19 -4.37
C LEU A 164 0.14 -9.51 -5.19
N TRP A 165 1.40 -9.90 -5.00
CA TRP A 165 2.54 -9.38 -5.79
C TRP A 165 2.36 -9.62 -7.29
N MET A 166 1.91 -10.80 -7.70
CA MET A 166 1.64 -11.13 -9.10
C MET A 166 0.54 -10.24 -9.68
N THR A 167 -0.53 -9.99 -8.93
CA THR A 167 -1.64 -9.13 -9.38
C THR A 167 -1.18 -7.71 -9.69
N TYR A 168 -0.26 -7.16 -8.89
CA TYR A 168 0.30 -5.83 -9.16
C TYR A 168 1.33 -5.80 -10.28
N ARG A 169 2.06 -6.91 -10.52
CA ARG A 169 3.13 -6.97 -11.52
C ARG A 169 2.65 -7.40 -12.92
N ILE A 170 1.50 -8.04 -13.03
CA ILE A 170 1.01 -8.63 -14.29
C ILE A 170 -0.32 -7.96 -14.69
N PRO A 171 -0.31 -6.66 -15.04
CA PRO A 171 -1.53 -5.97 -15.44
C PRO A 171 -2.03 -6.39 -16.84
N TRP A 172 -1.19 -7.03 -17.66
CA TRP A 172 -1.46 -7.30 -19.07
C TRP A 172 -2.25 -8.57 -19.35
N THR A 173 -2.47 -9.43 -18.36
CA THR A 173 -3.22 -10.67 -18.54
C THR A 173 -4.07 -11.00 -17.33
N ARG A 174 -5.07 -11.86 -17.51
CA ARG A 174 -5.82 -12.43 -16.40
C ARG A 174 -4.97 -13.48 -15.73
N ILE A 175 -4.92 -13.42 -14.40
CA ILE A 175 -4.30 -14.46 -13.58
C ILE A 175 -5.36 -15.52 -13.26
N GLU A 176 -5.19 -16.72 -13.81
CA GLU A 176 -6.08 -17.85 -13.57
C GLU A 176 -5.65 -18.64 -12.34
N ARG A 177 -6.60 -19.30 -11.68
CA ARG A 177 -6.31 -20.22 -10.57
C ARG A 177 -6.42 -21.65 -11.07
N PHE A 178 -5.42 -22.47 -10.79
CA PHE A 178 -5.41 -23.88 -11.16
C PHE A 178 -4.93 -24.76 -10.00
N ASP A 179 -5.06 -26.07 -10.13
CA ASP A 179 -4.59 -27.06 -9.15
C ASP A 179 -3.48 -27.90 -9.80
N ALA A 180 -2.24 -27.70 -9.34
CA ALA A 180 -1.06 -28.36 -9.86
C ALA A 180 -1.01 -29.86 -9.52
N GLY A 181 -1.86 -30.33 -8.59
CA GLY A 181 -1.93 -31.73 -8.19
C GLY A 181 -2.64 -32.65 -9.18
N GLY A 182 -3.36 -32.11 -10.17
CA GLY A 182 -4.03 -32.95 -11.17
C GLY A 182 -4.98 -32.26 -12.15
N ALA A 183 -5.19 -30.95 -12.06
CA ALA A 183 -5.99 -30.24 -13.05
C ALA A 183 -5.18 -29.95 -14.32
N ALA A 184 -5.86 -29.97 -15.47
CA ALA A 184 -5.26 -29.51 -16.72
C ALA A 184 -4.91 -28.01 -16.62
N VAL A 185 -3.75 -27.65 -17.17
CA VAL A 185 -3.33 -26.24 -17.27
C VAL A 185 -4.32 -25.49 -18.16
N PRO A 186 -4.80 -24.31 -17.76
CA PRO A 186 -5.70 -23.54 -18.61
C PRO A 186 -5.10 -23.22 -19.99
N PRO A 187 -5.92 -23.23 -21.06
CA PRO A 187 -5.44 -23.00 -22.41
C PRO A 187 -4.84 -21.59 -22.55
N GLY A 188 -3.75 -21.46 -23.30
CA GLY A 188 -3.05 -20.18 -23.50
C GLY A 188 -2.15 -19.74 -22.34
N THR A 189 -1.96 -20.58 -21.32
CA THR A 189 -1.03 -20.31 -20.22
C THR A 189 0.42 -20.49 -20.69
N CYS A 190 1.21 -19.42 -20.56
CA CYS A 190 2.65 -19.45 -20.79
C CYS A 190 3.45 -19.62 -19.50
N THR A 191 2.91 -19.17 -18.38
CA THR A 191 3.58 -19.26 -17.07
C THR A 191 2.64 -19.84 -16.02
N VAL A 192 3.16 -20.80 -15.27
CA VAL A 192 2.53 -21.39 -14.11
C VAL A 192 3.38 -21.09 -12.88
N VAL A 193 2.77 -20.66 -11.78
CA VAL A 193 3.48 -20.49 -10.50
C VAL A 193 2.93 -21.46 -9.48
N VAL A 194 3.82 -22.22 -8.86
CA VAL A 194 3.53 -23.23 -7.84
C VAL A 194 4.27 -22.89 -6.53
N PRO A 195 3.79 -23.37 -5.37
CA PRO A 195 4.53 -23.23 -4.13
C PRO A 195 5.89 -23.97 -4.19
N LEU A 196 6.89 -23.43 -3.48
CA LEU A 196 8.17 -24.10 -3.23
C LEU A 196 8.25 -24.47 -1.74
N PRO A 197 7.92 -25.72 -1.37
CA PRO A 197 8.11 -26.20 -0.01
C PRO A 197 9.59 -26.23 0.38
N GLU A 198 9.87 -26.09 1.68
CA GLU A 198 11.23 -26.15 2.20
C GLU A 198 11.89 -27.51 1.91
N GLY A 199 13.15 -27.48 1.47
CA GLY A 199 13.91 -28.68 1.12
C GLY A 199 13.54 -29.34 -0.21
N VAL A 200 12.52 -28.84 -0.93
CA VAL A 200 12.13 -29.36 -2.26
C VAL A 200 12.91 -28.62 -3.33
N ARG A 201 13.46 -29.35 -4.32
CA ARG A 201 14.13 -28.71 -5.46
C ARG A 201 13.08 -28.07 -6.37
N PRO A 202 13.34 -26.91 -6.98
CA PRO A 202 12.37 -26.25 -7.85
C PRO A 202 11.79 -27.15 -8.96
N ALA A 203 12.61 -28.01 -9.56
CA ALA A 203 12.19 -28.95 -10.60
C ALA A 203 11.22 -30.06 -10.10
N ASP A 204 11.15 -30.30 -8.80
CA ASP A 204 10.32 -31.35 -8.20
C ASP A 204 8.99 -30.79 -7.65
N THR A 205 8.78 -29.47 -7.71
CA THR A 205 7.58 -28.80 -7.16
C THR A 205 6.29 -29.07 -7.93
N TRP A 206 6.39 -29.52 -9.18
CA TRP A 206 5.23 -29.84 -10.02
C TRP A 206 5.46 -31.13 -10.80
N GLN A 207 5.03 -32.24 -10.20
CA GLN A 207 5.21 -33.58 -10.75
C GLN A 207 4.22 -33.87 -11.89
N ALA A 208 2.97 -33.42 -11.77
CA ALA A 208 1.92 -33.60 -12.77
C ALA A 208 2.00 -32.61 -13.95
N ARG A 209 3.16 -31.97 -14.15
CA ARG A 209 3.33 -30.98 -15.23
C ARG A 209 3.20 -31.63 -16.60
N PRO A 210 2.66 -30.91 -17.61
CA PRO A 210 2.72 -31.37 -18.98
C PRO A 210 4.17 -31.46 -19.49
N GLU A 211 4.38 -32.30 -20.50
CA GLU A 211 5.70 -32.48 -21.12
C GLU A 211 6.26 -31.15 -21.66
N GLY A 212 7.57 -30.96 -21.50
CA GLY A 212 8.29 -29.78 -22.00
C GLY A 212 8.19 -28.52 -21.13
N TRP A 213 7.37 -28.51 -20.07
CA TRP A 213 7.38 -27.42 -19.09
C TRP A 213 8.65 -27.47 -18.23
N ALA A 214 9.28 -26.31 -18.06
CA ALA A 214 10.54 -26.18 -17.32
C ALA A 214 10.47 -25.05 -16.28
N PRO A 215 11.17 -25.19 -15.13
CA PRO A 215 11.26 -24.13 -14.16
C PRO A 215 12.16 -23.01 -14.71
N VAL A 216 11.67 -21.77 -14.68
CA VAL A 216 12.37 -20.58 -15.20
C VAL A 216 12.82 -19.62 -14.11
N GLY A 217 12.33 -19.81 -12.89
CA GLY A 217 12.79 -19.05 -11.73
C GLY A 217 12.10 -19.50 -10.45
N SER A 218 12.72 -19.17 -9.33
CA SER A 218 12.18 -19.44 -8.00
C SER A 218 12.59 -18.32 -7.05
N GLY A 219 11.81 -18.08 -6.01
CA GLY A 219 12.20 -17.10 -4.99
C GLY A 219 11.18 -16.93 -3.88
N GLY A 220 11.45 -15.93 -3.02
CA GLY A 220 10.54 -15.42 -1.98
C GLY A 220 10.64 -16.10 -0.61
N PRO A 221 11.20 -15.45 0.41
CA PRO A 221 10.71 -15.62 1.79
C PRO A 221 9.38 -14.86 1.98
N PRO A 222 8.51 -15.26 2.93
CA PRO A 222 8.64 -16.38 3.87
C PRO A 222 8.12 -17.74 3.32
N ARG A 223 7.42 -17.75 2.18
CA ARG A 223 6.99 -18.98 1.49
C ARG A 223 7.43 -18.89 0.04
N GLY A 224 8.27 -19.84 -0.36
CA GLY A 224 8.86 -19.86 -1.69
C GLY A 224 7.82 -20.14 -2.77
N TRP A 225 8.17 -19.77 -4.00
CA TRP A 225 7.42 -20.13 -5.20
C TRP A 225 8.40 -20.51 -6.33
N VAL A 226 7.89 -21.25 -7.32
CA VAL A 226 8.58 -21.58 -8.56
C VAL A 226 7.70 -21.18 -9.73
N ALA A 227 8.27 -20.43 -10.68
CA ALA A 227 7.65 -20.15 -11.97
C ALA A 227 8.12 -21.20 -12.99
N TRP A 228 7.16 -21.77 -13.69
CA TRP A 228 7.31 -22.72 -14.77
C TRP A 228 6.84 -22.08 -16.07
N SER A 229 7.54 -22.35 -17.17
CA SER A 229 7.14 -21.84 -18.49
C SER A 229 6.82 -22.95 -19.46
N ALA A 230 5.81 -22.69 -20.30
CA ALA A 230 5.44 -23.57 -21.40
C ALA A 230 6.53 -23.55 -22.49
N PRO A 231 6.83 -24.70 -23.11
CA PRO A 231 7.83 -24.78 -24.18
C PRO A 231 7.46 -23.90 -25.40
N SER A 232 6.16 -23.72 -25.66
CA SER A 232 5.66 -22.85 -26.73
C SER A 232 6.00 -21.37 -26.53
N CYS A 233 6.25 -20.94 -25.30
CA CYS A 233 6.49 -19.53 -24.96
C CYS A 233 7.97 -19.22 -24.71
N LEU A 234 8.85 -20.22 -24.79
CA LEU A 234 10.31 -20.05 -24.65
C LEU A 234 11.03 -19.73 -25.97
N LYS A 235 10.30 -19.70 -27.10
CA LYS A 235 10.87 -19.54 -28.46
C LYS A 235 10.94 -18.10 -28.99
N GLY A 236 10.68 -17.10 -28.18
CA GLY A 236 10.73 -15.70 -28.60
C GLY A 236 11.91 -14.96 -28.01
N ASP A 237 13.12 -15.23 -28.50
CA ASP A 237 14.29 -14.32 -28.45
C ASP A 237 15.35 -14.90 -29.42
N GLY A 238 15.18 -14.55 -30.70
CA GLY A 238 16.16 -14.71 -31.77
C GLY A 238 16.23 -13.41 -32.56
#